data_AF-A0A4Q3N9C9-F1
#
_entry.id   AF-A0A4Q3N9C9-F1
#
_cell.length_a   1.000
_cell.length_b   1.000
_cell.length_c   1.000
_cell.angle_alpha   90.00
_cell.angle_beta   90.00
_cell.angle_gamma   90.00
#
_symmetry.space_group_name_H-M   'P 1'
#
loop_
_entity.id
_entity.type
_entity.pdbx_description
1 polymer ?
#
loop_
_entity_poly.entity_id
_entity_poly.type
_entity_poly.pdbx_seq_one_letter_code
_entity_poly.pdbx_strand_id
1 'polypeptide(L)'
;PRTAPLLVAGDFNDWGGKLRSAMHAMGLKDFQGVRALTFPSRLPLAQLDYVYARGLKPKGLEVPRGRIWWRMSDHLPLIAEFSL
;
A
#
# COMPACT_ATOMS: atom_id res chain seq x y z
N PRO A 1 4.05 -5.59 -21.75
CA PRO A 1 3.18 -6.68 -22.28
C PRO A 1 1.97 -6.93 -21.37
N ARG A 2 0.84 -7.45 -21.89
CA ARG A 2 -0.40 -7.62 -21.12
C ARG A 2 -0.26 -8.54 -19.90
N THR A 3 0.62 -9.54 -19.98
CA THR A 3 0.85 -10.55 -18.94
C THR A 3 2.10 -10.29 -18.08
N ALA A 4 2.85 -9.23 -18.37
CA ALA A 4 4.04 -8.93 -17.58
C ALA A 4 3.66 -8.55 -16.14
N PRO A 5 4.47 -8.96 -15.14
CA PRO A 5 4.33 -8.49 -13.77
C PRO A 5 4.26 -6.96 -13.70
N LEU A 6 3.32 -6.44 -12.90
CA LEU A 6 3.09 -5.01 -12.73
C LEU A 6 2.89 -4.70 -11.25
N LEU A 7 3.54 -3.63 -10.78
CA LEU A 7 3.31 -3.01 -9.49
C LEU A 7 2.74 -1.60 -9.70
N VAL A 8 1.75 -1.24 -8.90
CA VAL A 8 1.21 0.11 -8.78
C VAL A 8 1.27 0.48 -7.31
N ALA A 9 2.11 1.46 -6.97
CA ALA A 9 2.36 1.88 -5.59
C ALA A 9 2.24 3.39 -5.48
N GLY A 10 1.68 3.87 -4.36
CA GLY A 10 1.66 5.29 -4.06
C GLY A 10 0.59 5.66 -3.03
N ASP A 11 0.46 6.96 -2.80
CA ASP A 11 -0.64 7.57 -2.06
C ASP A 11 -1.85 7.72 -2.99
N PHE A 12 -2.93 6.98 -2.69
CA PHE A 12 -4.17 7.01 -3.46
C PHE A 12 -5.16 8.05 -2.95
N ASN A 13 -4.93 8.65 -1.78
CA ASN A 13 -5.88 9.55 -1.10
C ASN A 13 -7.31 8.97 -1.04
N ASP A 14 -7.43 7.64 -0.92
CA ASP A 14 -8.71 6.94 -0.95
C ASP A 14 -9.35 6.89 0.44
N TRP A 15 -9.89 8.04 0.85
CA TRP A 15 -10.65 8.19 2.08
C TRP A 15 -11.90 7.30 2.06
N GLY A 16 -11.78 6.11 2.65
CA GLY A 16 -12.86 5.13 2.76
C GLY A 16 -12.71 3.88 1.89
N GLY A 17 -11.61 3.71 1.16
CA GLY A 17 -11.28 2.45 0.47
C GLY A 17 -12.13 2.14 -0.77
N LYS A 18 -12.70 3.16 -1.42
CA LYS A 18 -13.61 3.02 -2.57
C LYS A 18 -12.90 2.56 -3.84
N LEU A 19 -11.62 2.90 -3.99
CA LEU A 19 -10.80 2.58 -5.17
C LEU A 19 -10.37 1.12 -5.19
N ARG A 20 -10.29 0.47 -4.02
CA ARG A 20 -9.81 -0.91 -3.89
C ARG A 20 -10.59 -1.90 -4.77
N SER A 21 -11.92 -1.79 -4.79
CA SER A 21 -12.79 -2.62 -5.63
C SER A 21 -12.52 -2.41 -7.12
N ALA A 22 -12.30 -1.16 -7.55
CA ALA A 22 -11.97 -0.83 -8.94
C ALA A 22 -10.60 -1.38 -9.35
N MET A 23 -9.59 -1.25 -8.48
CA MET A 23 -8.25 -1.82 -8.70
C MET A 23 -8.34 -3.35 -8.84
N HIS A 24 -9.12 -4.00 -7.98
CA HIS A 24 -9.35 -5.45 -8.04
C HIS A 24 -10.06 -5.89 -9.32
N ALA A 25 -11.02 -5.11 -9.82
CA ALA A 25 -11.70 -5.37 -11.08
C ALA A 25 -10.75 -5.29 -12.29
N MET A 26 -9.69 -4.47 -12.21
CA MET A 26 -8.62 -4.41 -13.21
C MET A 26 -7.57 -5.54 -13.07
N GLY A 27 -7.77 -6.48 -12.13
CA GLY A 27 -6.86 -7.59 -11.87
C GLY A 27 -5.64 -7.22 -11.03
N LEU A 28 -5.63 -6.04 -10.40
CA LEU A 28 -4.60 -5.60 -9.48
C LEU A 28 -4.97 -6.00 -8.05
N LYS A 29 -4.08 -6.72 -7.36
CA LYS A 29 -4.31 -7.27 -6.01
C LYS A 29 -3.33 -6.67 -5.02
N ASP A 30 -3.84 -6.23 -3.87
CA ASP A 30 -3.06 -5.83 -2.71
C ASP A 30 -3.09 -6.92 -1.63
N PHE A 31 -2.21 -6.80 -0.65
CA PHE A 31 -2.20 -7.66 0.53
C PHE A 31 -3.48 -7.46 1.37
N GLN A 32 -4.16 -8.55 1.72
CA GLN A 32 -5.46 -8.53 2.43
C GLN A 32 -5.34 -8.69 3.95
N GLY A 33 -4.12 -8.63 4.52
CA GLY A 33 -3.91 -8.77 5.96
C GLY A 33 -4.19 -7.50 6.76
N VAL A 34 -3.32 -7.20 7.72
CA VAL A 34 -3.47 -6.03 8.62
C VAL A 34 -3.43 -4.73 7.81
N ARG A 35 -4.33 -3.80 8.16
CA ARG A 35 -4.34 -2.44 7.59
C ARG A 35 -2.99 -1.74 7.82
N ALA A 36 -2.48 -1.13 6.76
CA ALA A 36 -1.25 -0.35 6.81
C ALA A 36 -1.58 1.13 7.02
N LEU A 37 -1.75 1.54 8.28
CA LEU A 37 -1.97 2.96 8.61
C LEU A 37 -0.66 3.72 8.44
N THR A 38 -0.63 4.65 7.49
CA THR A 38 0.56 5.42 7.13
C THR A 38 0.40 6.90 7.42
N PHE A 39 -0.83 7.43 7.48
CA PHE A 39 -1.11 8.86 7.64
C PHE A 39 -1.96 9.18 8.89
N PRO A 40 -1.71 10.29 9.59
CA PRO A 40 -0.45 11.07 9.58
C PRO A 40 0.67 10.31 10.31
N SER A 41 1.93 10.53 9.93
CA SER A 41 3.06 9.72 10.38
C SER A 41 3.27 9.71 11.90
N ARG A 42 2.92 10.83 12.55
CA ARG A 42 3.02 11.03 14.01
C ARG A 42 1.98 10.26 14.82
N LEU A 43 0.82 10.00 14.24
CA LEU A 43 -0.29 9.25 14.84
C LEU A 43 -1.05 8.58 13.68
N PRO A 44 -0.66 7.37 13.26
CA PRO A 44 -1.25 6.77 12.06
C PRO A 44 -2.71 6.38 12.30
N LEU A 45 -3.62 7.00 11.55
CA LEU A 45 -5.08 6.86 11.68
C LEU A 45 -5.73 6.39 10.38
N ALA A 46 -5.10 6.68 9.24
CA ALA A 46 -5.61 6.40 7.92
C ALA A 46 -4.59 5.59 7.09
N GLN A 47 -5.13 4.71 6.26
CA GLN A 47 -4.40 4.05 5.19
C GLN A 47 -4.73 4.78 3.89
N LEU A 48 -3.78 5.53 3.37
CA LEU A 48 -3.90 6.23 2.09
C LEU A 48 -2.93 5.66 1.06
N ASP A 49 -1.82 5.08 1.53
CA ASP A 49 -0.84 4.39 0.71
C ASP A 49 -1.21 2.93 0.45
N TYR A 50 -1.10 2.51 -0.80
CA TYR A 50 -1.34 1.13 -1.23
C TYR A 50 -0.28 0.66 -2.21
N VAL A 51 -0.05 -0.66 -2.22
CA VAL A 51 0.71 -1.34 -3.27
C VAL A 51 -0.16 -2.46 -3.83
N TYR A 52 -0.50 -2.35 -5.11
CA TYR A 52 -1.21 -3.37 -5.86
C TYR A 52 -0.29 -4.03 -6.88
N ALA A 53 -0.54 -5.31 -7.16
CA ALA A 53 0.21 -6.05 -8.15
C ALA A 53 -0.65 -6.93 -9.05
N ARG A 54 -0.16 -7.22 -10.25
CA ARG A 54 -0.66 -8.28 -11.13
C ARG A 54 0.52 -9.14 -11.58
N GLY A 55 0.33 -10.45 -11.64
CA GLY A 55 1.41 -11.39 -11.97
C GLY A 55 2.45 -11.55 -10.84
N LEU A 56 2.12 -11.10 -9.62
CA LEU A 56 2.90 -11.28 -8.40
C LEU A 56 1.95 -11.66 -7.26
N LYS A 57 2.41 -12.47 -6.32
CA LYS A 57 1.66 -12.86 -5.12
C LYS A 57 2.08 -12.00 -3.93
N PRO A 58 1.19 -11.14 -3.38
CA PRO A 58 1.47 -10.39 -2.15
C PRO A 58 1.76 -11.33 -0.98
N LYS A 59 2.79 -11.02 -0.18
CA LYS A 59 3.22 -11.82 0.97
C LYS A 59 3.03 -11.11 2.30
N GLY A 60 3.28 -9.81 2.33
CA GLY A 60 3.20 -9.04 3.56
C GLY A 60 3.36 -7.54 3.32
N LEU A 61 3.03 -6.78 4.37
CA LEU A 61 3.27 -5.35 4.46
C LEU A 61 3.98 -5.05 5.77
N GLU A 62 4.89 -4.08 5.75
CA GLU A 62 5.50 -3.50 6.93
C GLU A 62 5.41 -1.97 6.87
N VAL A 63 5.12 -1.37 8.03
CA VAL A 63 5.12 0.08 8.21
C VAL A 63 6.11 0.44 9.31
N PRO A 64 7.36 0.76 8.96
CA PRO A 64 8.36 1.23 9.92
C PRO A 64 7.85 2.43 10.73
N ARG A 65 8.09 2.40 12.05
CA ARG A 65 7.67 3.47 12.98
C ARG A 65 8.86 4.06 13.72
N GLY A 66 8.68 5.26 14.25
CA GLY A 66 9.68 5.98 15.04
C GLY A 66 9.87 7.43 14.63
N ARG A 67 10.50 8.22 15.51
CA ARG A 67 10.65 9.68 15.35
C ARG A 67 11.40 10.10 14.09
N ILE A 68 12.28 9.25 13.55
CA ILE A 68 13.03 9.55 12.33
C ILE A 68 12.09 9.69 11.13
N TRP A 69 11.08 8.83 11.01
CA TRP A 69 10.13 8.84 9.91
C TRP A 69 9.23 10.08 9.93
N TRP A 70 8.85 10.55 11.11
CA TRP A 70 8.08 11.80 11.28
C TRP A 70 8.79 13.04 10.74
N ARG A 71 10.13 13.00 10.70
CA ARG A 71 10.96 14.10 10.17
C ARG A 71 11.17 14.00 8.66
N MET A 72 10.91 12.83 8.08
CA MET A 72 11.11 12.55 6.66
C MET A 72 9.85 12.80 5.84
N SER A 73 8.67 12.52 6.40
CA SER A 73 7.38 12.71 5.72
C SER A 73 6.21 12.77 6.72
N ASP A 74 5.10 13.34 6.29
CA ASP A 74 3.79 13.25 6.96
C ASP A 74 3.10 11.89 6.72
N HIS A 75 3.66 11.03 5.85
CA HIS A 75 3.31 9.62 5.70
C HIS A 75 4.43 8.71 6.24
N LEU A 76 4.06 7.58 6.85
CA LEU A 76 5.01 6.49 7.12
C LEU A 76 5.31 5.70 5.84
N PRO A 77 6.53 5.18 5.67
CA PRO A 77 6.86 4.32 4.55
C PRO A 77 6.02 3.04 4.58
N LEU A 78 5.61 2.57 3.41
CA LEU A 78 4.95 1.28 3.21
C LEU A 78 5.89 0.34 2.45
N ILE A 79 6.35 -0.71 3.14
CA ILE A 79 7.16 -1.77 2.53
C ILE A 79 6.23 -2.93 2.18
N ALA A 80 6.30 -3.40 0.94
CA ALA A 80 5.46 -4.49 0.45
C ALA A 80 6.31 -5.62 -0.13
N GLU A 81 6.02 -6.85 0.30
CA GLU A 81 6.72 -8.05 -0.13
C GLU A 81 5.87 -8.87 -1.11
N PHE A 82 6.50 -9.36 -2.18
CA PHE A 82 5.87 -10.16 -3.21
C PHE A 82 6.74 -11.37 -3.58
N SER A 83 6.11 -12.46 -4.00
CA SER A 83 6.78 -13.49 -4.81
C SER A 83 6.29 -13.45 -6.25
N LEU A 84 7.14 -13.94 -7.15
CA LEU A 84 6.71 -14.41 -8.46
C LEU A 84 5.77 -15.63 -8.33
#